data_AF-A0A9J6EL82-F1
#
_entry.id   AF-A0A9J6EL82-F1
#
_cell.length_a   1.000
_cell.length_b   1.000
_cell.length_c   1.000
_cell.angle_alpha   90.00
_cell.angle_beta   90.00
_cell.angle_gamma   90.00
#
_symmetry.space_group_name_H-M   'P 1'
#
loop_
_entity.id
_entity.type
_entity.pdbx_description
1 polymer ?
#
loop_
_entity_poly.entity_id
_entity_poly.type
_entity_poly.pdbx_seq_one_letter_code
_entity_poly.pdbx_strand_id
1 'polypeptide(L)'
;MLARAVWPQDEYIVEYSLEYGLLRLSPATRQKLNISVKIVTLDPAKDSCFGDWFSRLLLDGFLGYDDVLMASLKNLAEREDNKGYVRNVVTGEHYRFISMWTSRTSYIAAAFIMLIFDLQQGRLRNVELLHQLPSWTDHLD
;
A
#
# COMPACT_ATOMS: atom_id res chain seq x y z
N MET A 1 19.42 -1.09 -1.74
CA MET A 1 19.05 -0.30 -2.93
C MET A 1 17.77 -0.90 -3.48
N LEU A 2 16.62 -0.34 -3.10
CA LEU A 2 15.33 -0.79 -3.60
C LEU A 2 15.23 -0.32 -5.06
N ALA A 3 14.96 -1.26 -5.97
CA ALA A 3 14.84 -1.00 -7.39
C ALA A 3 13.77 0.08 -7.60
N ARG A 4 14.19 1.27 -8.05
CA ARG A 4 13.29 2.23 -8.70
C ARG A 4 12.61 1.46 -9.82
N ALA A 5 11.31 1.24 -9.70
CA ALA A 5 10.48 0.96 -10.86
C ALA A 5 10.60 2.22 -11.75
N VAL A 6 11.52 2.18 -12.71
CA VAL A 6 11.70 3.26 -13.67
C VAL A 6 10.55 3.13 -14.66
N TRP A 7 9.46 3.81 -14.36
CA TRP A 7 8.33 3.96 -15.26
C TRP A 7 8.76 4.77 -16.51
N PRO A 8 8.31 4.38 -17.72
CA PRO A 8 8.62 5.12 -18.94
C PRO A 8 7.99 6.52 -18.89
N GLN A 9 8.73 7.50 -19.40
CA GLN A 9 8.63 8.93 -19.03
C GLN A 9 7.50 9.74 -19.67
N ASP A 10 6.64 9.16 -20.53
CA ASP A 10 5.94 10.05 -21.46
C ASP A 10 4.42 10.19 -21.26
N GLU A 11 3.76 9.39 -20.42
CA GLU A 11 2.33 9.62 -20.13
C GLU A 11 1.86 8.91 -18.85
N TYR A 12 1.50 9.69 -17.83
CA TYR A 12 0.92 9.17 -16.58
C TYR A 12 -0.60 9.32 -16.61
N ILE A 13 -1.27 8.37 -17.26
CA ILE A 13 -2.74 8.31 -17.31
C ILE A 13 -3.23 7.23 -16.36
N VAL A 14 -3.90 7.67 -15.29
CA VAL A 14 -4.47 6.79 -14.26
C VAL A 14 -5.99 6.96 -14.22
N GLU A 15 -6.70 5.84 -14.21
CA GLU A 15 -8.15 5.81 -14.01
C GLU A 15 -8.46 5.30 -12.60
N TYR A 16 -9.35 5.99 -11.88
CA TYR A 16 -9.85 5.58 -10.57
C TYR A 16 -11.35 5.31 -10.64
N SER A 17 -11.79 4.26 -9.96
CA SER A 17 -13.21 3.91 -9.81
C SER A 17 -13.47 3.12 -8.53
N LEU A 18 -14.66 3.31 -7.95
CA LEU A 18 -15.13 2.51 -6.81
C LEU A 18 -15.40 1.06 -7.21
N GLU A 19 -15.96 0.85 -8.40
CA GLU A 19 -16.27 -0.46 -8.94
C GLU A 19 -15.26 -0.88 -10.02
N TYR A 20 -14.77 -2.10 -9.91
CA TYR A 20 -13.83 -2.67 -10.88
C TYR A 20 -14.44 -2.83 -12.29
N GLY A 21 -15.75 -3.07 -12.38
CA GLY A 21 -16.44 -3.24 -13.67
C GLY A 21 -16.36 -2.00 -14.56
N LEU A 22 -16.39 -0.81 -13.96
CA LEU A 22 -16.30 0.47 -14.66
C LEU A 22 -14.92 0.69 -15.32
N LEU A 23 -13.85 0.17 -14.72
CA LEU A 23 -12.49 0.26 -15.27
C LEU A 23 -12.25 -0.65 -16.48
N ARG A 24 -13.10 -1.68 -16.69
CA ARG A 24 -13.02 -2.59 -17.84
C ARG A 24 -13.82 -2.10 -19.05
N LEU A 25 -14.76 -1.18 -18.84
CA LEU A 25 -15.62 -0.65 -19.90
C LEU A 25 -14.83 0.22 -20.88
N SER A 26 -15.02 -0.01 -22.18
CA SER A 26 -14.43 0.84 -23.22
C SER A 26 -15.09 2.24 -23.21
N PRO A 27 -14.39 3.29 -23.69
CA PRO A 27 -14.96 4.64 -23.77
C PRO A 27 -16.29 4.70 -24.54
N ALA A 28 -16.39 3.96 -25.64
CA ALA A 28 -17.62 3.87 -26.45
C ALA A 28 -18.78 3.24 -25.66
N THR A 29 -18.50 2.22 -24.85
CA THR A 29 -19.53 1.59 -23.99
C THR A 29 -19.92 2.51 -22.84
N ARG A 30 -18.98 3.27 -22.26
CA ARG A 30 -19.28 4.26 -21.21
C ARG A 30 -20.21 5.35 -21.73
N GLN A 31 -19.99 5.83 -22.95
CA GLN A 31 -20.89 6.79 -23.62
C GLN A 31 -22.27 6.18 -23.89
N LYS A 32 -22.32 4.94 -24.39
CA LYS A 32 -23.59 4.23 -24.65
C LYS A 32 -24.43 4.00 -23.38
N LEU A 33 -23.77 3.74 -22.25
CA LEU A 33 -24.40 3.53 -20.94
C LEU A 33 -24.59 4.83 -20.14
N ASN A 34 -24.26 5.99 -20.73
CA ASN A 34 -24.35 7.31 -20.10
C ASN A 34 -23.67 7.39 -18.72
N ILE A 35 -22.49 6.79 -18.61
CA ILE A 35 -21.70 6.80 -17.37
C ILE A 35 -20.92 8.11 -17.29
N SER A 36 -21.09 8.85 -16.19
CA SER A 36 -20.37 10.12 -15.96
C SER A 36 -18.89 9.85 -15.69
N VAL A 37 -18.01 10.47 -16.49
CA VAL A 37 -16.55 10.38 -16.35
C VAL A 37 -16.01 11.80 -16.19
N LYS A 38 -15.18 12.00 -15.16
CA LYS A 38 -14.47 13.25 -14.94
C LYS A 38 -13.01 13.09 -15.35
N ILE A 39 -12.61 13.79 -16.40
CA ILE A 39 -11.22 13.81 -16.87
C ILE A 39 -10.55 15.06 -16.30
N VAL A 40 -9.38 14.89 -15.68
CA VAL A 40 -8.57 16.00 -15.15
C VAL A 40 -7.19 15.89 -15.76
N THR A 41 -6.79 16.92 -16.50
CA THR A 41 -5.44 17.08 -17.02
C THR A 41 -4.68 18.02 -16.10
N LEU A 42 -3.47 17.63 -15.71
CA LEU A 42 -2.65 18.33 -14.74
C LEU A 42 -1.29 18.63 -15.38
N ASP A 43 -0.88 19.90 -15.38
CA ASP A 43 0.39 20.38 -15.90
C ASP A 43 1.27 20.82 -14.70
N PRO A 44 2.29 20.04 -14.32
CA PRO A 44 3.10 20.33 -13.14
C PRO A 44 3.90 21.64 -13.26
N ALA A 45 4.14 22.14 -14.47
CA ALA A 45 4.87 23.39 -14.71
C ALA A 45 3.96 24.63 -14.67
N LYS A 46 2.68 24.47 -15.01
CA LYS A 46 1.73 25.59 -15.07
C LYS A 46 0.81 25.66 -13.86
N ASP A 47 0.33 24.53 -13.35
CA ASP A 47 -0.69 24.51 -12.31
C ASP A 47 -0.14 24.98 -10.96
N SER A 48 -0.88 25.87 -10.31
CA SER A 48 -0.52 26.42 -9.00
C SER A 48 -0.72 25.42 -7.86
N CYS A 49 -1.47 24.33 -8.08
CA CYS A 49 -1.73 23.32 -7.05
C CYS A 49 -0.45 22.57 -6.62
N PHE A 50 0.56 22.50 -7.49
CA PHE A 50 1.85 21.87 -7.19
C PHE A 50 2.78 22.78 -6.36
N GLY A 51 2.33 23.99 -6.06
CA GLY A 51 3.05 24.95 -5.23
C GLY A 51 4.08 25.77 -5.99
N ASP A 52 5.00 26.36 -5.23
CA ASP A 52 5.99 27.30 -5.71
C ASP A 52 7.16 26.61 -6.45
N TRP A 53 8.05 27.43 -7.00
CA TRP A 53 9.22 26.99 -7.76
C TRP A 53 10.07 25.92 -7.05
N PHE A 54 10.21 26.00 -5.72
CA PHE A 54 10.96 25.03 -4.92
C PHE A 54 10.24 23.67 -4.84
N SER A 55 8.92 23.67 -4.70
CA SER A 55 8.12 22.44 -4.72
C SER A 55 8.21 21.74 -6.07
N ARG A 56 8.17 22.52 -7.15
CA ARG A 56 8.33 22.02 -8.53
C ARG A 56 9.72 21.43 -8.77
N LEU A 57 10.76 22.07 -8.25
CA LEU A 57 12.13 21.54 -8.31
C LEU A 57 12.26 20.21 -7.55
N LEU A 58 11.62 20.08 -6.38
CA LEU A 58 11.63 18.83 -5.61
C LEU A 58 10.83 17.71 -6.29
N LEU A 59 9.70 18.05 -6.93
CA LEU A 59 8.90 17.15 -7.74
C LEU A 59 9.72 16.57 -8.92
N ASP A 60 10.45 17.43 -9.62
CA ASP A 60 11.27 17.06 -10.77
C ASP A 60 12.54 16.28 -10.36
N GLY A 61 13.20 16.68 -9.27
CA GLY A 61 14.49 16.13 -8.86
C GLY A 61 14.44 14.92 -7.92
N PHE A 62 13.43 14.81 -7.05
CA PHE A 62 13.48 13.88 -5.91
C PHE A 62 12.21 13.06 -5.69
N LEU A 63 11.04 13.69 -5.66
CA LEU A 63 9.78 13.03 -5.27
C LEU A 63 9.07 12.32 -6.42
N GLY A 64 9.22 12.80 -7.66
CA GLY A 64 8.47 12.25 -8.78
C GLY A 64 6.99 12.66 -8.75
N TYR A 65 6.42 12.74 -9.94
CA TYR A 65 5.02 13.16 -10.13
C TYR A 65 4.02 12.06 -9.73
N ASP A 66 4.43 10.80 -9.90
CA ASP A 66 3.67 9.59 -9.60
C ASP A 66 3.31 9.47 -8.11
N ASP A 67 4.23 9.81 -7.20
CA ASP A 67 3.97 9.76 -5.76
C ASP A 67 2.90 10.78 -5.33
N VAL A 68 2.93 11.98 -5.91
CA VAL A 68 1.94 13.04 -5.62
C VAL A 68 0.57 12.70 -6.19
N LEU A 69 0.52 12.14 -7.40
CA LEU A 69 -0.72 11.62 -7.98
C LEU A 69 -1.31 10.49 -7.12
N MET A 70 -0.48 9.53 -6.71
CA MET A 70 -0.92 8.40 -5.90
C MET A 70 -1.42 8.85 -4.53
N ALA A 71 -0.75 9.83 -3.90
CA ALA A 71 -1.20 10.44 -2.65
C ALA A 71 -2.56 11.13 -2.79
N SER A 72 -2.78 11.83 -3.90
CA SER A 72 -4.06 12.51 -4.20
C SER A 72 -5.19 11.50 -4.42
N LEU A 73 -4.94 10.43 -5.16
CA LEU A 73 -5.88 9.32 -5.36
C LEU A 73 -6.21 8.59 -4.06
N LYS A 74 -5.20 8.38 -3.21
CA LYS A 74 -5.39 7.79 -1.88
C LYS A 74 -6.30 8.64 -1.00
N ASN A 75 -6.09 9.96 -0.97
CA ASN A 75 -6.94 10.88 -0.21
C ASN A 75 -8.39 10.86 -0.72
N LEU A 76 -8.58 10.74 -2.04
CA LEU A 76 -9.91 10.57 -2.63
C LEU A 76 -10.55 9.24 -2.20
N ALA A 77 -9.81 8.14 -2.22
CA ALA A 77 -10.30 6.83 -1.81
C ALA A 77 -10.59 6.73 -0.29
N GLU A 78 -9.85 7.46 0.54
CA GLU A 78 -10.10 7.52 1.99
C GLU A 78 -11.43 8.21 2.31
N ARG A 79 -11.87 9.20 1.50
CA ARG A 79 -13.20 9.82 1.64
C ARG A 79 -14.34 8.90 1.24
N GLU A 80 -14.11 8.02 0.26
CA GLU A 80 -15.06 7.04 -0.24
C GLU A 80 -14.87 5.67 0.44
N ASP A 81 -14.82 5.70 1.78
CA ASP A 81 -14.93 4.49 2.61
C ASP A 81 -13.78 3.48 2.43
N ASN A 82 -12.60 3.96 2.02
CA ASN A 82 -11.40 3.16 1.69
C ASN A 82 -11.65 2.08 0.63
N LYS A 83 -12.56 2.34 -0.32
CA LYS A 83 -12.85 1.44 -1.44
C LYS A 83 -12.37 2.06 -2.74
N GLY A 84 -11.94 1.22 -3.68
CA GLY A 84 -11.62 1.64 -5.03
C GLY A 84 -10.46 0.92 -5.67
N TYR A 85 -10.37 1.08 -6.98
CA TYR A 85 -9.43 0.45 -7.87
C TYR A 85 -8.79 1.55 -8.72
N VAL A 86 -7.46 1.49 -8.93
CA VAL A 86 -6.78 2.30 -9.94
C VAL A 86 -6.25 1.40 -11.02
N ARG A 87 -6.36 1.88 -12.25
CA ARG A 87 -5.77 1.26 -13.41
C ARG A 87 -4.81 2.25 -14.06
N ASN A 88 -3.58 1.80 -14.29
CA ASN A 88 -2.69 2.53 -15.20
C ASN A 88 -3.11 2.17 -16.64
N VAL A 89 -3.52 3.18 -17.41
CA VAL A 89 -3.99 2.97 -18.79
C VAL A 89 -2.85 2.63 -19.73
N VAL A 90 -1.63 3.10 -19.41
CA VAL A 90 -0.43 2.95 -20.24
C VAL A 90 0.23 1.59 -20.02
N THR A 91 0.37 1.14 -18.76
CA THR A 91 1.00 -0.17 -18.47
C THR A 91 0.00 -1.32 -18.40
N GLY A 92 -1.29 -1.03 -18.25
CA GLY A 92 -2.34 -2.05 -18.08
C GLY A 92 -2.37 -2.68 -16.68
N GLU A 93 -1.55 -2.20 -15.75
CA GLU A 93 -1.51 -2.73 -14.39
C GLU A 93 -2.70 -2.25 -13.55
N HIS A 94 -3.21 -3.17 -12.73
CA HIS A 94 -4.37 -2.96 -11.86
C HIS A 94 -3.92 -2.95 -10.39
N TYR A 95 -4.09 -1.81 -9.73
CA TYR A 95 -3.79 -1.66 -8.30
C TYR A 95 -5.09 -1.60 -7.51
N ARG A 96 -5.20 -2.49 -6.52
CA ARG A 96 -6.30 -2.48 -5.55
C ARG A 96 -5.86 -1.69 -4.32
N PHE A 97 -6.53 -0.58 -4.04
CA PHE A 97 -6.37 0.10 -2.75
C PHE A 97 -7.13 -0.73 -1.73
N ILE A 98 -6.38 -1.51 -0.97
CA ILE A 98 -6.92 -2.14 0.23
C ILE A 98 -6.88 -1.06 1.30
N SER A 99 -7.92 -0.96 2.12
CA SER A 99 -7.99 -0.01 3.22
C SER A 99 -6.70 -0.07 4.05
N MET A 100 -6.05 1.09 4.20
CA MET A 100 -4.80 1.26 4.96
C MET A 100 -4.96 0.76 6.41
N TRP A 101 -6.20 0.71 6.92
CA TRP A 101 -6.58 0.21 8.23
C TRP A 101 -6.18 -1.26 8.49
N THR A 102 -6.16 -2.11 7.45
CA THR A 102 -5.77 -3.53 7.58
C THR A 102 -4.27 -3.73 7.77
N SER A 103 -3.44 -2.82 7.25
CA SER A 103 -1.98 -2.92 7.37
C SER A 103 -1.51 -2.68 8.82
N ARG A 104 -2.14 -1.76 9.55
CA ARG A 104 -1.73 -1.39 10.91
C ARG A 104 -2.01 -2.50 11.93
N THR A 105 -3.15 -3.17 11.82
CA THR A 105 -3.49 -4.31 12.69
C THR A 105 -2.65 -5.54 12.38
N SER A 106 -2.20 -5.72 11.13
CA SER A 106 -1.35 -6.84 10.74
C SER A 106 0.01 -6.84 11.44
N TYR A 107 0.61 -5.67 11.69
CA TYR A 107 1.87 -5.58 12.45
C TYR A 107 1.70 -6.01 13.91
N ILE A 108 0.60 -5.60 14.53
CA ILE A 108 0.28 -5.98 15.92
C ILE A 108 0.03 -7.49 15.99
N ALA A 109 -0.72 -8.05 15.04
CA ALA A 109 -0.95 -9.50 14.95
C ALA A 109 0.36 -10.28 14.73
N ALA A 110 1.25 -9.80 13.86
CA ALA A 110 2.55 -10.43 13.62
C ALA A 110 3.45 -10.40 14.87
N ALA A 111 3.49 -9.28 15.60
CA ALA A 111 4.21 -9.18 16.86
C ALA A 111 3.68 -10.16 17.92
N PHE A 112 2.35 -10.32 17.99
CA PHE A 112 1.71 -11.26 18.90
C PHE A 112 2.04 -12.72 18.57
N ILE A 113 2.06 -13.07 17.28
CA ILE A 113 2.45 -14.41 16.82
C ILE A 113 3.91 -14.69 17.15
N MET A 114 4.84 -13.75 16.93
CA MET A 114 6.25 -13.91 17.31
C MET A 114 6.42 -14.16 18.80
N LEU A 115 5.76 -13.38 19.66
CA LEU A 115 5.79 -13.58 21.10
C LEU A 115 5.27 -14.95 21.52
N ILE A 116 4.18 -15.42 20.93
CA ILE A 116 3.66 -16.77 21.20
C ILE A 116 4.70 -17.82 20.80
N PHE A 117 5.28 -17.73 19.61
CA PHE A 117 6.27 -18.70 19.15
C PHE A 117 7.52 -18.71 20.04
N ASP A 118 8.05 -17.55 20.41
CA ASP A 118 9.22 -17.43 21.28
C ASP A 118 8.97 -17.98 22.69
N LEU A 119 7.77 -17.75 23.24
CA LEU A 119 7.38 -18.30 24.54
C LEU A 119 7.19 -19.82 24.48
N GLN A 120 6.68 -20.37 23.39
CA GLN A 120 6.53 -21.82 23.22
C GLN A 120 7.91 -22.48 23.05
N GLN A 121 8.80 -21.92 22.22
CA GLN A 121 10.16 -22.41 22.05
C GLN A 121 11.00 -22.25 23.34
N GLY A 122 10.82 -21.15 24.06
CA GLY A 122 11.46 -20.92 25.36
C GLY A 122 10.95 -21.86 26.45
N ARG A 123 9.64 -22.17 26.48
CA ARG A 123 9.06 -23.14 27.41
C ARG A 123 9.55 -24.56 27.10
N LEU A 124 9.66 -24.94 25.82
CA LEU A 124 10.25 -26.22 25.39
C LEU A 124 11.72 -26.32 25.82
N ARG A 125 12.52 -25.26 25.63
CA ARG A 125 13.94 -25.23 26.04
C ARG A 125 14.12 -25.27 27.57
N ASN A 126 13.21 -24.68 28.35
CA ASN A 126 13.22 -24.77 29.82
C ASN A 126 12.72 -26.12 30.35
N VAL A 127 11.78 -26.79 29.67
CA VAL A 127 11.34 -28.14 30.03
C VAL A 127 12.44 -29.18 29.76
N GLU A 128 13.22 -29.01 28.68
CA GLU A 128 14.41 -29.83 28.40
C GLU A 128 15.47 -29.70 29.51
N LEU A 129 15.68 -28.48 30.04
CA LEU A 129 16.61 -28.22 31.15
C LEU A 129 16.11 -28.74 32.51
N LEU A 130 14.80 -28.73 32.75
CA LEU A 130 14.20 -29.33 33.96
C LEU A 130 14.26 -30.86 33.97
N HIS A 131 14.26 -31.49 32.79
CA HIS A 131 14.45 -32.94 32.66
C HIS A 131 15.92 -33.39 32.79
N GLN A 132 16.87 -32.44 32.79
CA GLN A 132 18.31 -32.66 32.99
C GLN A 132 18.84 -32.25 34.37
N LEU A 133 17.99 -31.72 35.26
CA LEU A 133 18.36 -31.44 36.64
C LEU A 133 18.35 -32.77 37.45
N PRO A 134 19.49 -33.23 37.98
CA PRO A 134 19.49 -34.38 38.88
C PRO A 134 18.75 -34.00 40.17
N SER A 135 17.83 -34.86 40.60
CA SER A 135 17.11 -34.75 41.87
C SER A 135 18.10 -34.85 43.04
N TRP A 136 18.56 -33.72 43.55
CA TRP A 136 19.30 -33.64 44.81
C TRP A 136 18.33 -33.74 46.00
N THR A 137 17.75 -34.91 46.22
CA THR A 137 17.02 -35.23 47.45
C THR A 137 17.18 -36.69 47.82
N ASP A 138 18.40 -37.22 47.85
CA ASP A 138 18.71 -38.54 48.42
C ASP A 138 20.14 -38.54 49.00
N HIS A 139 20.41 -37.65 49.95
CA HIS A 139 21.49 -37.83 50.92
C HIS A 139 21.40 -36.78 52.02
N LEU A 140 20.45 -36.98 52.93
CA LEU A 140 20.56 -36.56 54.33
C LEU A 140 19.64 -37.49 55.11
N ASP A 141 20.28 -38.25 56.00
CA ASP A 141 19.82 -39.32 56.90
C ASP A 141 19.93 -40.76 56.37
#